data_AF-A0A6P7FN46-F1
#
_entry.id   AF-A0A6P7FN46-F1
#
_cell.length_a   1.000
_cell.length_b   1.000
_cell.length_c   1.000
_cell.angle_alpha   90.00
_cell.angle_beta   90.00
_cell.angle_gamma   90.00
#
_symmetry.space_group_name_H-M   'P 1'
#
loop_
_entity.id
_entity.type
_entity.pdbx_description
1 polymer ?
#
loop_
_entity_poly.entity_id
_entity_poly.type
_entity_poly.pdbx_seq_one_letter_code
_entity_poly.pdbx_strand_id
1 'polypeptide(L)'
;MQKIAFFIFMGFMHHAYIMAPWYSKDTVECITPKIKTVIKEQIECGQNYTPPFDTMKITHRKNQIRPFYFVTDRCSFRPGIDVCLERAMNLVSDCFNSSNLEGLATWKKIDNEVTEYVCKNNSEVGYDLFENSTAKCYIEQITYALDRCVPLLKLNTTIYDIQGLTQSCKNSEEFSTCFIKDLRKSCSEKVIEMASTLIKIVESHLCPKKDDKLV
;
A
#
# COMPACT_ATOMS: atom_id res chain seq x y z
N MET A 1 -4.38 -5.92 -13.45
CA MET A 1 -3.49 -4.98 -12.75
C MET A 1 -3.87 -4.99 -11.28
N GLN A 2 -2.91 -5.11 -10.35
CA GLN A 2 -3.20 -4.79 -8.95
C GLN A 2 -3.55 -3.31 -8.85
N LYS A 3 -4.56 -3.01 -8.04
CA LYS A 3 -5.08 -1.65 -7.87
C LYS A 3 -4.32 -1.00 -6.70
N ILE A 4 -4.10 0.31 -6.74
CA ILE A 4 -3.36 1.05 -5.69
C ILE A 4 -3.92 0.78 -4.28
N ALA A 5 -5.24 0.62 -4.18
CA ALA A 5 -5.97 0.20 -2.98
C ALA A 5 -5.34 -0.99 -2.26
N PHE A 6 -4.91 -1.99 -3.03
CA PHE A 6 -4.32 -3.21 -2.51
C PHE A 6 -2.98 -2.94 -1.83
N PHE A 7 -2.11 -2.18 -2.50
CA PHE A 7 -0.80 -1.84 -1.95
C PHE A 7 -0.94 -0.99 -0.69
N ILE A 8 -1.89 -0.04 -0.66
CA ILE A 8 -2.19 0.78 0.53
C ILE A 8 -2.67 -0.13 1.66
N PHE A 9 -3.70 -0.94 1.44
CA PHE A 9 -4.37 -1.68 2.52
C PHE A 9 -3.59 -2.90 3.01
N MET A 10 -2.56 -3.32 2.28
CA MET A 10 -1.67 -4.42 2.69
C MET A 10 -0.30 -3.95 3.19
N GLY A 11 -0.03 -2.64 3.17
CA GLY A 11 1.24 -2.09 3.62
C GLY A 11 2.40 -2.42 2.68
N PHE A 12 2.22 -2.17 1.38
CA PHE A 12 3.22 -2.42 0.32
C PHE A 12 3.45 -1.22 -0.60
N MET A 13 3.01 -0.02 -0.22
CA MET A 13 3.15 1.16 -1.06
C MET A 13 4.60 1.53 -1.33
N HIS A 14 5.48 1.44 -0.32
CA HIS A 14 6.93 1.67 -0.47
C HIS A 14 7.59 0.73 -1.49
N HIS A 15 6.99 -0.43 -1.73
CA HIS A 15 7.53 -1.42 -2.67
C HIS A 15 6.93 -1.30 -4.08
N ALA A 16 5.70 -0.79 -4.18
CA ALA A 16 5.03 -0.56 -5.45
C ALA A 16 5.87 0.34 -6.39
N TYR A 17 6.73 1.21 -5.84
CA TYR A 17 7.62 2.10 -6.61
C TYR A 17 8.63 1.37 -7.50
N ILE A 18 9.05 0.17 -7.12
CA ILE A 18 10.02 -0.60 -7.90
C ILE A 18 9.31 -1.51 -8.89
N MET A 19 8.23 -2.12 -8.43
CA MET A 19 7.55 -3.20 -9.13
C MET A 19 6.48 -2.70 -10.10
N ALA A 20 5.99 -1.49 -9.86
CA ALA A 20 5.11 -0.74 -10.73
C ALA A 20 5.70 0.65 -11.02
N PRO A 21 6.89 0.70 -11.68
CA PRO A 21 7.63 1.95 -11.81
C PRO A 21 6.88 2.99 -12.63
N TRP A 22 5.89 2.60 -13.46
CA TRP A 22 5.01 3.52 -14.18
C TRP A 22 4.23 4.48 -13.27
N TYR A 23 4.12 4.20 -11.97
CA TYR A 23 3.58 5.17 -11.01
C TYR A 23 4.51 6.37 -10.78
N SER A 24 5.79 6.27 -11.17
CA SER A 24 6.83 7.27 -10.94
C SER A 24 7.56 7.72 -12.21
N LYS A 25 7.00 8.73 -12.88
CA LYS A 25 7.59 9.32 -14.11
C LYS A 25 9.08 9.66 -13.95
N ASP A 26 9.49 10.13 -12.78
CA ASP A 26 10.86 10.60 -12.52
C ASP A 26 11.86 9.45 -12.32
N THR A 27 11.38 8.24 -12.00
CA THR A 27 12.26 7.10 -11.71
C THR A 27 12.05 5.91 -12.67
N VAL A 28 11.02 5.95 -13.54
CA VAL A 28 10.71 4.91 -14.54
C VAL A 28 11.94 4.52 -15.33
N GLU A 29 12.65 5.49 -15.92
CA GLU A 29 13.73 5.23 -16.87
C GLU A 29 14.92 4.54 -16.20
N CYS A 30 15.21 4.88 -14.94
CA CYS A 30 16.28 4.27 -14.17
C CYS A 30 15.89 2.89 -13.61
N ILE A 31 14.66 2.72 -13.13
CA ILE A 31 14.21 1.47 -12.51
C ILE A 31 13.95 0.39 -13.56
N THR A 32 13.37 0.75 -14.71
CA THR A 32 12.93 -0.23 -15.73
C THR A 32 14.02 -1.22 -16.16
N PRO A 33 15.26 -0.78 -16.45
CA PRO A 33 16.37 -1.69 -16.77
C PRO A 33 16.75 -2.65 -15.63
N LYS A 34 16.51 -2.26 -14.38
CA LYS A 34 16.88 -3.00 -13.16
C LYS A 34 15.81 -3.97 -12.68
N ILE A 35 14.58 -3.90 -13.20
CA ILE A 35 13.43 -4.73 -12.78
C ILE A 35 13.76 -6.22 -12.76
N LYS A 36 14.48 -6.75 -13.77
CA LYS A 36 14.80 -8.18 -13.81
C LYS A 36 15.66 -8.61 -12.62
N THR A 37 16.63 -7.78 -12.23
CA THR A 37 17.49 -8.00 -11.06
C THR A 37 16.70 -7.89 -9.76
N VAL A 38 15.83 -6.88 -9.66
CA VAL A 38 14.92 -6.69 -8.53
C VAL A 38 14.01 -7.91 -8.32
N ILE A 39 13.38 -8.40 -9.39
CA ILE A 39 12.49 -9.57 -9.33
C ILE A 39 13.28 -10.79 -8.85
N LYS A 40 14.47 -11.00 -9.39
CA LYS A 40 15.35 -12.10 -9.00
C LYS A 40 15.69 -12.04 -7.51
N GLU A 41 16.11 -10.88 -7.00
CA GLU A 41 16.46 -10.69 -5.59
C GLU A 41 15.27 -10.98 -4.66
N GLN A 42 14.06 -10.53 -5.00
CA GLN A 42 12.87 -10.82 -4.18
C GLN A 42 12.56 -12.31 -4.11
N ILE A 43 12.70 -13.02 -5.24
CA ILE A 43 12.48 -14.46 -5.29
C ILE A 43 13.54 -15.17 -4.45
N GLU A 44 14.82 -14.91 -4.72
CA GLU A 44 15.93 -15.58 -4.04
C GLU A 44 15.94 -15.30 -2.53
N CYS A 45 15.62 -14.06 -2.13
CA CYS A 45 15.51 -13.72 -0.72
C CYS A 45 14.44 -14.55 0.00
N GLY A 46 13.25 -14.74 -0.58
CA GLY A 46 12.18 -15.54 0.03
C GLY A 46 12.50 -17.03 0.13
N GLN A 47 13.29 -17.55 -0.82
CA GLN A 47 13.75 -18.95 -0.81
C GLN A 47 14.76 -19.25 0.31
N ASN A 48 15.41 -18.23 0.88
CA ASN A 48 16.39 -18.40 1.96
C ASN A 48 15.77 -18.55 3.36
N TYR A 49 14.44 -18.45 3.50
CA TYR A 49 13.74 -18.63 4.77
C TYR A 49 13.33 -20.09 5.02
N THR A 50 13.03 -20.44 6.28
CA THR A 50 12.50 -21.76 6.67
C THR A 50 11.18 -21.58 7.42
N PRO A 51 10.04 -22.04 6.87
CA PRO A 51 9.89 -22.58 5.50
C PRO A 51 10.12 -21.49 4.44
N PRO A 52 10.54 -21.86 3.22
CA PRO A 52 10.69 -20.90 2.13
C PRO A 52 9.32 -20.37 1.72
N PHE A 53 9.30 -19.11 1.27
CA PHE A 53 8.08 -18.47 0.77
C PHE A 53 8.35 -17.74 -0.55
N ASP A 54 7.28 -17.50 -1.30
CA ASP A 54 7.35 -16.81 -2.59
C ASP A 54 6.94 -15.33 -2.39
N THR A 55 7.94 -14.47 -2.22
CA THR A 55 7.77 -13.02 -2.02
C THR A 55 6.92 -12.40 -3.13
N MET A 56 7.14 -12.79 -4.38
CA MET A 56 6.41 -12.26 -5.55
C MET A 56 4.95 -12.68 -5.53
N LYS A 57 4.66 -13.90 -5.09
CA LYS A 57 3.30 -14.40 -4.92
C LYS A 57 2.57 -13.74 -3.74
N ILE A 58 3.30 -13.32 -2.70
CA ILE A 58 2.76 -12.59 -1.55
C ILE A 58 2.70 -11.08 -1.78
N THR A 59 3.27 -10.54 -2.86
CA THR A 59 3.22 -9.08 -3.12
C THR A 59 2.52 -8.73 -4.44
N HIS A 60 2.48 -9.65 -5.41
CA HIS A 60 2.10 -9.37 -6.80
C HIS A 60 1.31 -10.47 -7.50
N ARG A 61 0.56 -11.34 -6.80
CA ARG A 61 -0.29 -12.36 -7.46
C ARG A 61 -1.17 -11.73 -8.54
N LYS A 62 -0.86 -12.04 -9.82
CA LYS A 62 -1.52 -11.50 -11.01
C LYS A 62 -2.92 -12.09 -11.24
N ASN A 63 -3.19 -13.27 -10.70
CA ASN A 63 -4.42 -14.03 -10.88
C ASN A 63 -4.84 -14.68 -9.54
N GLN A 64 -6.15 -14.72 -9.24
CA GLN A 64 -6.85 -15.39 -8.13
C GLN A 64 -7.07 -14.52 -6.88
N ILE A 65 -8.28 -13.97 -6.63
CA ILE A 65 -9.52 -14.66 -6.17
C ILE A 65 -9.29 -15.45 -4.86
N ARG A 66 -8.20 -15.28 -4.11
CA ARG A 66 -8.12 -15.78 -2.71
C ARG A 66 -7.33 -14.87 -1.77
N PRO A 67 -7.85 -13.70 -1.41
CA PRO A 67 -7.11 -12.77 -0.56
C PRO A 67 -6.96 -13.21 0.91
N PHE A 68 -7.73 -14.20 1.38
CA PHE A 68 -7.54 -14.77 2.72
C PHE A 68 -6.11 -15.30 2.96
N TYR A 69 -5.60 -16.11 2.02
CA TYR A 69 -4.24 -16.64 2.11
C TYR A 69 -3.19 -15.54 2.03
N PHE A 70 -3.53 -14.41 1.41
CA PHE A 70 -2.61 -13.30 1.27
C PHE A 70 -2.31 -12.62 2.60
N VAL A 71 -3.35 -12.30 3.37
CA VAL A 71 -3.18 -11.65 4.67
C VAL A 71 -2.49 -12.59 5.65
N THR A 72 -2.87 -13.87 5.61
CA THR A 72 -2.24 -14.93 6.41
C THR A 72 -0.75 -15.07 6.08
N ASP A 73 -0.38 -15.16 4.80
CA ASP A 73 1.01 -15.26 4.36
C ASP A 73 1.79 -13.98 4.72
N ARG A 74 1.22 -12.79 4.46
CA ARG A 74 1.83 -11.50 4.82
C ARG A 74 2.16 -11.44 6.31
N CYS A 75 1.23 -11.79 7.18
CA CYS A 75 1.42 -11.70 8.62
C CYS A 75 2.36 -12.79 9.16
N SER A 76 2.28 -14.01 8.63
CA SER A 76 3.15 -15.12 9.05
C SER A 76 4.61 -14.90 8.67
N PHE A 77 4.86 -14.27 7.52
CA PHE A 77 6.21 -14.03 6.99
C PHE A 77 6.66 -12.57 7.07
N ARG A 78 5.98 -11.72 7.87
CA ARG A 78 6.20 -10.26 7.88
C ARG A 78 7.69 -9.86 7.94
N PRO A 79 8.50 -10.32 8.92
CA PRO A 79 9.91 -9.91 9.00
C PRO A 79 10.69 -10.33 7.75
N GLY A 80 10.39 -11.51 7.22
CA GLY A 80 11.07 -12.04 6.04
C GLY A 80 10.73 -11.27 4.78
N ILE A 81 9.44 -10.98 4.59
CA ILE A 81 8.96 -10.15 3.47
C ILE A 81 9.64 -8.78 3.53
N ASP A 82 9.56 -8.08 4.66
CA ASP A 82 10.10 -6.72 4.80
C ASP A 82 11.60 -6.68 4.46
N VAL A 83 12.38 -7.65 4.94
CA VAL A 83 13.80 -7.80 4.58
C VAL A 83 13.99 -7.97 3.07
N CYS A 84 13.16 -8.78 2.42
CA CYS A 84 13.26 -9.00 0.98
C CYS A 84 12.88 -7.76 0.16
N LEU A 85 11.91 -6.95 0.62
CA LEU A 85 11.58 -5.68 -0.01
C LEU A 85 12.74 -4.69 0.13
N GLU A 86 13.35 -4.60 1.31
CA GLU A 86 14.52 -3.71 1.54
C GLU A 86 15.72 -4.07 0.67
N ARG A 87 16.00 -5.37 0.47
CA ARG A 87 17.07 -5.79 -0.45
C ARG A 87 16.79 -5.36 -1.88
N ALA A 88 15.54 -5.51 -2.33
CA ALA A 88 15.10 -5.01 -3.62
C ALA A 88 15.22 -3.49 -3.74
N MET A 89 14.88 -2.74 -2.69
CA MET A 89 15.06 -1.28 -2.62
C MET A 89 16.51 -0.84 -2.79
N ASN A 90 17.46 -1.55 -2.17
CA ASN A 90 18.88 -1.23 -2.28
C ASN A 90 19.43 -1.36 -3.71
N LEU A 91 18.82 -2.20 -4.56
CA LEU A 91 19.26 -2.36 -5.96
C LEU A 91 18.92 -1.16 -6.85
N VAL A 92 17.98 -0.33 -6.41
CA VAL A 92 17.45 0.81 -7.16
C VAL A 92 17.56 2.12 -6.38
N SER A 93 18.25 2.13 -5.23
CA SER A 93 18.35 3.32 -4.37
C SER A 93 18.99 4.52 -5.08
N ASP A 94 19.89 4.26 -6.03
CA ASP A 94 20.54 5.24 -6.89
C ASP A 94 19.59 5.90 -7.91
N CYS A 95 18.40 5.32 -8.13
CA CYS A 95 17.37 5.89 -8.99
C CYS A 95 16.52 6.95 -8.30
N PHE A 96 16.71 7.19 -6.99
CA PHE A 96 15.87 8.10 -6.20
C PHE A 96 16.67 9.32 -5.76
N ASN A 97 16.07 10.51 -5.94
CA ASN A 97 16.62 11.74 -5.36
C ASN A 97 16.25 11.86 -3.86
N SER A 98 16.76 12.88 -3.18
CA SER A 98 16.52 13.08 -1.75
C SER A 98 15.04 13.21 -1.38
N SER A 99 14.23 13.87 -2.20
CA SER A 99 12.79 14.02 -2.00
C SER A 99 12.08 12.66 -2.14
N ASN A 100 12.45 11.87 -3.15
CA ASN A 100 11.91 10.53 -3.31
C ASN A 100 12.28 9.61 -2.14
N LEU A 101 13.51 9.70 -1.63
CA LEU A 101 13.96 8.92 -0.47
C LEU A 101 13.19 9.29 0.81
N GLU A 102 12.87 10.57 1.01
CA GLU A 102 11.99 11.02 2.10
C GLU A 102 10.56 10.45 1.94
N GLY A 103 10.04 10.43 0.71
CA GLY A 103 8.77 9.80 0.40
C GLY A 103 8.75 8.30 0.68
N LEU A 104 9.78 7.58 0.27
CA LEU A 104 9.95 6.16 0.55
C LEU A 104 10.01 5.88 2.05
N ALA A 105 10.76 6.69 2.81
CA ALA A 105 10.84 6.56 4.25
C ALA A 105 9.49 6.80 4.94
N THR A 106 8.69 7.74 4.43
CA THR A 106 7.33 8.02 4.95
C THR A 106 6.39 6.86 4.65
N TRP A 107 6.36 6.37 3.41
CA TRP A 107 5.53 5.21 3.04
C TRP A 107 5.93 3.94 3.78
N LYS A 108 7.20 3.73 4.06
CA LYS A 108 7.66 2.61 4.90
C LYS A 108 7.09 2.68 6.32
N LYS A 109 6.98 3.89 6.91
CA LYS A 109 6.30 4.06 8.22
C LYS A 109 4.82 3.74 8.13
N ILE A 110 4.13 4.29 7.13
CA ILE A 110 2.70 4.02 6.87
C ILE A 110 2.47 2.52 6.68
N ASP A 111 3.27 1.87 5.85
CA ASP A 111 3.16 0.45 5.54
C ASP A 111 3.37 -0.43 6.77
N ASN A 112 4.28 -0.04 7.67
CA ASN A 112 4.49 -0.74 8.94
C ASN A 112 3.26 -0.64 9.84
N GLU A 113 2.68 0.55 10.01
CA GLU A 113 1.48 0.74 10.84
C GLU A 113 0.24 0.05 10.25
N VAL A 114 0.08 0.11 8.92
CA VAL A 114 -0.96 -0.66 8.23
C VAL A 114 -0.78 -2.15 8.46
N THR A 115 0.44 -2.66 8.27
CA THR A 115 0.72 -4.09 8.47
C THR A 115 0.48 -4.49 9.93
N GLU A 116 0.85 -3.66 10.90
CA GLU A 116 0.58 -3.89 12.32
C GLU A 116 -0.91 -3.96 12.61
N TYR A 117 -1.69 -3.02 12.10
CA TYR A 117 -3.13 -3.03 12.26
C TYR A 117 -3.76 -4.30 11.63
N VAL A 118 -3.36 -4.64 10.40
CA VAL A 118 -3.88 -5.81 9.69
C VAL A 118 -3.52 -7.12 10.41
N CYS A 119 -2.30 -7.25 10.91
CA CYS A 119 -1.84 -8.48 11.56
C CYS A 119 -2.28 -8.61 13.03
N LYS A 120 -2.37 -7.51 13.78
CA LYS A 120 -2.82 -7.52 15.19
C LYS A 120 -4.29 -7.93 15.32
N ASN A 121 -5.12 -7.62 14.33
CA ASN A 121 -6.53 -8.00 14.32
C ASN A 121 -6.74 -9.38 13.63
N ASN A 122 -5.88 -10.35 13.97
CA ASN A 122 -5.93 -11.76 13.53
C ASN A 122 -6.12 -11.97 12.02
N SER A 123 -5.68 -11.04 11.18
CA SER A 123 -5.96 -11.05 9.74
C SER A 123 -7.45 -11.02 9.37
N GLU A 124 -8.38 -10.98 10.34
CA GLU A 124 -9.83 -10.88 10.15
C GLU A 124 -10.18 -9.56 9.46
N VAL A 125 -9.44 -8.50 9.78
CA VAL A 125 -9.54 -7.19 9.14
C VAL A 125 -9.25 -7.25 7.64
N GLY A 126 -8.13 -7.87 7.26
CA GLY A 126 -7.82 -8.07 5.86
C GLY A 126 -8.79 -9.07 5.21
N TYR A 127 -9.18 -10.12 5.94
CA TYR A 127 -10.13 -11.12 5.46
C TYR A 127 -11.48 -10.50 5.06
N ASP A 128 -12.08 -9.68 5.92
CA ASP A 128 -13.37 -9.03 5.61
C ASP A 128 -13.26 -8.02 4.47
N LEU A 129 -12.12 -7.32 4.39
CA LEU A 129 -11.80 -6.39 3.31
C LEU A 129 -11.60 -7.09 1.97
N PHE A 130 -11.22 -8.37 1.94
CA PHE A 130 -10.77 -9.03 0.72
C PHE A 130 -11.43 -10.41 0.42
N GLU A 131 -12.37 -10.93 1.20
CA GLU A 131 -13.01 -12.25 0.93
C GLU A 131 -13.88 -12.25 -0.35
N ASN A 132 -13.97 -13.40 -1.04
CA ASN A 132 -14.75 -13.56 -2.27
C ASN A 132 -16.28 -13.49 -2.09
N SER A 133 -16.81 -13.85 -0.93
CA SER A 133 -18.25 -13.74 -0.61
C SER A 133 -18.66 -12.26 -0.50
N THR A 134 -17.72 -11.38 -0.13
CA THR A 134 -17.79 -9.92 -0.12
C THR A 134 -17.08 -9.28 -1.32
N ALA A 135 -16.79 -10.03 -2.39
CA ALA A 135 -16.10 -9.53 -3.60
C ALA A 135 -16.72 -8.24 -4.15
N LYS A 136 -18.02 -8.05 -3.96
CA LYS A 136 -18.74 -6.81 -4.26
C LYS A 136 -18.17 -5.60 -3.52
N CYS A 137 -17.93 -5.71 -2.22
CA CYS A 137 -17.35 -4.63 -1.43
C CYS A 137 -15.93 -4.31 -1.89
N TYR A 138 -15.04 -5.29 -2.06
CA TYR A 138 -13.65 -5.00 -2.44
C TYR A 138 -13.47 -4.58 -3.91
N ILE A 139 -13.94 -5.42 -4.83
CA ILE A 139 -13.71 -5.26 -6.26
C ILE A 139 -14.58 -4.14 -6.83
N GLU A 140 -15.86 -4.11 -6.46
CA GLU A 140 -16.82 -3.15 -7.02
C GLU A 140 -16.91 -1.85 -6.23
N GLN A 141 -16.60 -1.82 -4.92
CA GLN A 141 -16.71 -0.58 -4.14
C GLN A 141 -15.39 -0.01 -3.64
N ILE A 142 -14.54 -0.74 -2.91
CA ILE A 142 -13.31 -0.15 -2.34
C ILE A 142 -12.44 0.43 -3.45
N THR A 143 -12.19 -0.35 -4.51
CA THR A 143 -11.39 0.22 -5.58
C THR A 143 -12.12 1.28 -6.38
N TYR A 144 -13.39 1.07 -6.73
CA TYR A 144 -14.13 2.04 -7.52
C TYR A 144 -14.29 3.37 -6.77
N ALA A 145 -14.56 3.31 -5.47
CA ALA A 145 -14.64 4.45 -4.57
C ALA A 145 -13.29 5.16 -4.47
N LEU A 146 -12.17 4.43 -4.38
CA LEU A 146 -10.84 5.06 -4.44
C LEU A 146 -10.63 5.76 -5.78
N ASP A 147 -10.86 5.09 -6.91
CA ASP A 147 -10.68 5.67 -8.25
C ASP A 147 -11.57 6.92 -8.44
N ARG A 148 -12.78 6.93 -7.88
CA ARG A 148 -13.73 8.04 -8.00
C ARG A 148 -13.47 9.18 -7.00
N CYS A 149 -13.02 8.87 -5.79
CA CYS A 149 -12.85 9.86 -4.73
C CYS A 149 -11.43 10.45 -4.70
N VAL A 150 -10.39 9.71 -5.13
CA VAL A 150 -9.01 10.21 -5.22
C VAL A 150 -8.90 11.54 -6.00
N PRO A 151 -9.62 11.77 -7.12
CA PRO A 151 -9.61 13.07 -7.80
C PRO A 151 -9.98 14.27 -6.91
N LEU A 152 -10.77 14.06 -5.85
CA LEU A 152 -11.16 15.12 -4.91
C LEU A 152 -9.97 15.63 -4.09
N LEU A 153 -8.93 14.81 -3.91
CA LEU A 153 -7.68 15.24 -3.29
C LEU A 153 -6.96 16.29 -4.14
N LYS A 154 -7.32 16.45 -5.43
CA LYS A 154 -6.68 17.37 -6.38
C LYS A 154 -5.16 17.17 -6.43
N LEU A 155 -4.75 15.91 -6.43
CA LEU A 155 -3.34 15.53 -6.52
C LEU A 155 -2.81 15.97 -7.89
N ASN A 156 -1.99 17.02 -7.90
CA ASN A 156 -1.17 17.39 -9.06
C ASN A 156 0.22 16.78 -9.02
N THR A 157 0.44 15.91 -8.04
CA THR A 157 1.69 15.24 -7.82
C THR A 157 1.48 13.74 -7.78
N THR A 158 2.59 13.02 -7.81
CA THR A 158 2.59 11.58 -7.65
C THR A 158 2.48 11.20 -6.18
N ILE A 159 2.04 9.97 -5.93
CA ILE A 159 1.85 9.43 -4.58
C ILE A 159 3.13 9.36 -3.72
N TYR A 160 4.31 9.72 -4.26
CA TYR A 160 5.59 9.71 -3.55
C TYR A 160 6.11 11.10 -3.20
N ASP A 161 5.54 12.16 -3.77
CA ASP A 161 5.88 13.53 -3.39
C ASP A 161 5.08 13.89 -2.14
N ILE A 162 5.64 13.57 -0.97
CA ILE A 162 5.00 13.84 0.32
C ILE A 162 4.67 15.33 0.45
N GLN A 163 5.54 16.22 -0.01
CA GLN A 163 5.30 17.66 0.09
C GLN A 163 4.08 18.08 -0.76
N GLY A 164 3.99 17.60 -1.99
CA GLY A 164 2.82 17.83 -2.84
C GLY A 164 1.56 17.14 -2.32
N LEU A 165 1.67 15.95 -1.73
CA LEU A 165 0.55 15.26 -1.06
C LEU A 165 0.06 16.06 0.15
N THR A 166 0.96 16.65 0.94
CA THR A 166 0.59 17.48 2.08
C THR A 166 -0.21 18.72 1.67
N GLN A 167 0.03 19.28 0.47
CA GLN A 167 -0.77 20.41 -0.04
C GLN A 167 -2.24 20.05 -0.29
N SER A 168 -2.52 18.77 -0.52
CA SER A 168 -3.86 18.23 -0.73
C SER A 168 -4.62 17.90 0.55
N CYS A 169 -3.98 18.00 1.72
CA CYS A 169 -4.60 17.66 3.00
C CYS A 169 -5.83 18.49 3.36
N LYS A 170 -5.95 19.71 2.82
CA LYS A 170 -7.16 20.53 2.95
C LYS A 170 -8.40 19.89 2.32
N ASN A 171 -8.23 18.92 1.41
CA ASN A 171 -9.30 18.19 0.75
C ASN A 171 -9.48 16.76 1.32
N SER A 172 -8.72 16.38 2.35
CA SER A 172 -8.77 15.02 2.94
C SER A 172 -10.15 14.66 3.47
N GLU A 173 -10.83 15.61 4.13
CA GLU A 173 -12.18 15.42 4.65
C GLU A 173 -13.21 15.15 3.53
N GLU A 174 -13.08 15.85 2.40
CA GLU A 174 -13.96 15.66 1.23
C GLU A 174 -13.75 14.29 0.60
N PHE A 175 -12.48 13.88 0.46
CA PHE A 175 -12.10 12.53 0.02
C PHE A 175 -12.68 11.46 0.94
N SER A 176 -12.42 11.58 2.25
CA SER A 176 -12.87 10.61 3.26
C SER A 176 -14.40 10.50 3.29
N THR A 177 -15.10 11.64 3.21
CA THR A 177 -16.57 11.65 3.10
C THR A 177 -17.07 10.94 1.85
N CYS A 178 -16.46 11.21 0.69
CA CYS A 178 -16.80 10.53 -0.57
C CYS A 178 -16.57 9.02 -0.48
N PHE A 179 -15.41 8.63 0.07
CA PHE A 179 -14.99 7.24 0.14
C PHE A 179 -15.93 6.43 1.05
N ILE A 180 -16.20 6.91 2.27
CA ILE A 180 -17.10 6.24 3.22
C ILE A 180 -18.53 6.18 2.71
N LYS A 181 -19.03 7.24 2.05
CA LYS A 181 -20.37 7.24 1.44
C LYS A 181 -20.52 6.11 0.41
N ASP A 182 -19.46 5.79 -0.32
CA ASP A 182 -19.49 4.71 -1.30
C ASP A 182 -19.38 3.33 -0.69
N LEU A 183 -18.51 3.16 0.31
CA LEU A 183 -18.39 1.87 1.00
C LEU A 183 -19.74 1.44 1.59
N ARG A 184 -20.50 2.37 2.18
CA ARG A 184 -21.86 2.14 2.71
C ARG A 184 -22.86 1.54 1.72
N LYS A 185 -22.60 1.60 0.41
CA LYS A 185 -23.49 1.01 -0.60
C LYS A 185 -23.42 -0.51 -0.64
N SER A 186 -22.29 -1.11 -0.26
CA SER A 186 -22.11 -2.58 -0.42
C SER A 186 -21.14 -3.22 0.56
N CYS A 187 -20.58 -2.48 1.51
CA CYS A 187 -19.70 -2.97 2.57
C CYS A 187 -20.43 -2.99 3.91
N SER A 188 -20.04 -3.92 4.79
CA SER A 188 -20.53 -3.96 6.17
C SER A 188 -19.93 -2.79 6.98
N GLU A 189 -20.60 -2.40 8.08
CA GLU A 189 -20.07 -1.36 8.99
C GLU A 189 -18.67 -1.73 9.51
N LYS A 190 -18.44 -3.02 9.79
CA LYS A 190 -17.12 -3.53 10.17
C LYS A 190 -16.05 -3.22 9.12
N VAL A 191 -16.34 -3.44 7.83
CA VAL A 191 -15.40 -3.11 6.74
C VAL A 191 -15.21 -1.60 6.58
N ILE A 192 -16.26 -0.82 6.80
CA ILE A 192 -16.20 0.65 6.74
C ILE A 192 -15.30 1.20 7.86
N GLU A 193 -15.42 0.68 9.08
CA GLU A 193 -14.56 1.03 10.21
C GLU A 193 -13.09 0.69 9.97
N MET A 194 -12.83 -0.48 9.38
CA MET A 194 -11.47 -0.91 9.00
C MET A 194 -10.87 -0.01 7.93
N ALA A 195 -11.59 0.21 6.83
CA ALA A 195 -11.14 1.10 5.76
C ALA A 195 -10.91 2.53 6.27
N SER A 196 -11.80 3.03 7.15
CA SER A 196 -11.62 4.33 7.82
C SER A 196 -10.35 4.38 8.66
N THR A 197 -10.05 3.31 9.39
CA THR A 197 -8.84 3.24 10.23
C THR A 197 -7.58 3.24 9.37
N LEU A 198 -7.57 2.46 8.29
CA LEU A 198 -6.45 2.42 7.34
C LEU A 198 -6.21 3.78 6.67
N ILE A 199 -7.28 4.47 6.25
CA ILE A 199 -7.17 5.83 5.71
C ILE A 199 -6.64 6.81 6.75
N LYS A 200 -7.08 6.73 8.01
CA LYS A 200 -6.55 7.57 9.10
C LYS A 200 -5.06 7.35 9.35
N ILE A 201 -4.57 6.11 9.27
CA ILE A 201 -3.13 5.82 9.34
C ILE A 201 -2.42 6.60 8.23
N VAL A 202 -2.85 6.45 6.97
CA VAL A 202 -2.26 7.17 5.83
C VAL A 202 -2.32 8.70 6.03
N GLU A 203 -3.47 9.24 6.44
CA GLU A 203 -3.66 10.67 6.68
C GLU A 203 -2.77 11.20 7.80
N SER A 204 -2.54 10.44 8.88
CA SER A 204 -1.70 10.92 10.00
C SER A 204 -0.24 11.20 9.60
N HIS A 205 0.28 10.49 8.60
CA HIS A 205 1.64 10.68 8.09
C HIS A 205 1.73 11.67 6.93
N LEU A 206 0.71 11.72 6.06
CA LEU A 206 0.70 12.62 4.90
C LEU A 206 0.12 14.01 5.23
N CYS A 207 -0.78 14.06 6.19
CA CYS A 207 -1.56 15.22 6.64
C CYS A 207 -1.48 15.43 8.14
N PRO A 208 -0.27 15.51 8.74
CA PRO A 208 -0.13 15.71 10.17
C PRO A 208 -0.82 17.02 10.57
N LYS A 209 -1.59 16.99 11.67
CA LYS A 209 -2.14 18.23 12.22
C LYS A 209 -0.97 19.09 12.69
N LYS A 210 -1.10 20.42 12.58
CA LYS A 210 -0.03 21.36 12.94
C LYS A 210 0.49 21.19 14.38
N ASP A 211 -0.26 20.52 15.24
CA ASP A 211 0.08 20.27 16.64
C ASP A 211 0.95 19.02 16.87
N ASP A 212 1.15 18.16 15.85
CA ASP A 212 2.00 16.96 15.97
C ASP A 212 3.50 17.24 15.72
N LYS A 213 3.87 18.51 15.52
CA LYS A 213 5.28 18.96 15.50
C LYS A 213 5.76 19.40 16.88
N LEU A 214 5.53 18.59 17.91
CA LEU A 214 6.17 18.78 19.22
C LEU A 214 6.40 17.41 19.87
N VAL A 215 7.61 16.87 19.68
CA VAL A 215 8.65 16.56 20.69
C VAL A 215 9.77 15.80 19.99
#